data_AF-A0A559VAF4-F1
#
_entry.id   AF-A0A559VAF4-F1
#
_cell.length_a   1.000
_cell.length_b   1.000
_cell.length_c   1.000
_cell.angle_alpha   90.00
_cell.angle_beta   90.00
_cell.angle_gamma   90.00
#
_symmetry.space_group_name_H-M   'P 1'
#
loop_
_entity.id
_entity.type
_entity.pdbx_description
1 polymer ?
#
loop_
_entity_poly.entity_id
_entity_poly.type
_entity_poly.pdbx_seq_one_letter_code
_entity_poly.pdbx_strand_id
1 'polypeptide(L)'
;MDALEGQESLDGIAGTVREAVRGLPLGQGRDVLRGLWLGHPLHPVLVQLPIGSWSSAAILDLFPGESRAARRLVTVGLVAAGPAALAGWVDWAEQRPRQARVGLVHAAANIAAVTAYAASLAARTKGRHALGRLLGFGGLTIATAGGVLGGHLAYRQAAGVNHAEAVPVLVEPGWHRVGKLDDFPVGEPVRRTADEVAVVVVRGEDGVLNALADRCSHMDGPLHEGKILEGCIECPWHGSRFRLSDGANIQGPATAPQPRFDCRVAPDGTVEVRLASP
;
A
#
# COMPACT_ATOMS: atom_id res chain seq x y z
N MET A 1 17.19 7.14 -11.10
CA MET A 1 16.37 6.69 -9.97
C MET A 1 17.19 6.57 -8.70
N ASP A 2 18.30 5.82 -8.68
CA ASP A 2 19.11 5.67 -7.46
C ASP A 2 19.60 7.00 -6.85
N ALA A 3 19.98 7.98 -7.69
CA ALA A 3 20.33 9.32 -7.22
C ALA A 3 19.16 10.05 -6.52
N LEU A 4 17.92 9.83 -6.96
CA LEU A 4 16.73 10.43 -6.35
C LEU A 4 16.42 9.78 -5.00
N GLU A 5 16.61 8.47 -4.91
CA GLU A 5 16.41 7.67 -3.70
C GLU A 5 17.36 8.09 -2.57
N GLY A 6 18.56 8.55 -2.93
CA GLY A 6 19.57 9.07 -2.01
C GLY A 6 19.42 10.55 -1.64
N GLN A 7 18.39 11.27 -2.12
CA GLN A 7 18.25 12.71 -1.82
C GLN A 7 17.66 12.97 -0.43
N GLU A 8 18.52 12.96 0.59
CA GLU A 8 18.16 13.23 1.99
C GLU A 8 17.65 14.65 2.21
N SER A 9 17.97 15.60 1.32
CA SER A 9 17.44 16.95 1.35
C SER A 9 15.91 17.01 1.24
N LEU A 10 15.27 15.96 0.72
CA LEU A 10 13.81 15.86 0.62
C LEU A 10 13.15 15.38 1.92
N ASP A 11 13.91 14.86 2.90
CA ASP A 11 13.35 14.23 4.09
C ASP A 11 12.61 15.22 4.99
N GLY A 12 13.10 16.45 5.11
CA GLY A 12 12.41 17.48 5.91
C GLY A 12 11.03 17.84 5.35
N ILE A 13 10.96 18.03 4.03
CA ILE A 13 9.69 18.29 3.32
C ILE A 13 8.78 17.07 3.43
N ALA A 14 9.32 15.88 3.17
CA ALA A 14 8.56 14.64 3.26
C ALA A 14 7.98 14.45 4.68
N GLY A 15 8.78 14.61 5.73
CA GLY A 15 8.34 14.50 7.12
C GLY A 15 7.16 15.43 7.43
N THR A 16 7.28 16.70 7.08
CA THR A 16 6.23 17.70 7.31
C THR A 16 4.91 17.33 6.61
N VAL A 17 4.99 16.91 5.34
CA VAL A 17 3.80 16.52 4.57
C VAL A 17 3.20 15.22 5.10
N ARG A 18 4.01 14.24 5.51
CA ARG A 18 3.54 12.98 6.11
C ARG A 18 2.78 13.22 7.40
N GLU A 19 3.31 14.08 8.28
CA GLU A 19 2.62 14.46 9.52
C GLU A 19 1.27 15.12 9.23
N ALA A 20 1.22 16.05 8.28
CA ALA A 20 -0.03 16.67 7.87
C ALA A 20 -1.05 15.65 7.34
N VAL A 21 -0.63 14.70 6.50
CA VAL A 21 -1.51 13.65 5.95
C VAL A 21 -1.97 12.67 7.05
N ARG A 22 -1.10 12.32 8.01
CA ARG A 22 -1.46 11.49 9.17
C ARG A 22 -2.45 12.18 10.09
N GLY A 23 -2.35 13.50 10.24
CA GLY A 23 -3.26 14.32 11.02
C GLY A 23 -4.67 14.48 10.43
N LEU A 24 -4.90 14.08 9.17
CA LEU A 24 -6.23 14.19 8.56
C LEU A 24 -7.27 13.33 9.32
N PRO A 25 -8.43 13.91 9.70
CA PRO A 25 -9.46 13.24 10.49
C PRO A 25 -10.33 12.31 9.61
N LEU A 26 -9.70 11.30 9.02
CA LEU A 26 -10.34 10.38 8.07
C LEU A 26 -11.09 9.22 8.76
N GLY A 27 -10.84 8.97 10.05
CA GLY A 27 -11.43 7.85 10.79
C GLY A 27 -11.26 6.52 10.06
N GLN A 28 -12.32 5.72 10.02
CA GLN A 28 -12.36 4.45 9.27
C GLN A 28 -12.20 4.63 7.75
N GLY A 29 -12.48 5.83 7.22
CA GLY A 29 -12.27 6.15 5.81
C GLY A 29 -10.79 6.05 5.39
N ARG A 30 -9.85 6.13 6.34
CA ARG A 30 -8.42 5.94 6.06
C ARG A 30 -8.13 4.54 5.53
N ASP A 31 -8.73 3.51 6.13
CA ASP A 31 -8.50 2.12 5.70
C ASP A 31 -9.26 1.78 4.42
N VAL A 32 -10.37 2.47 4.14
CA VAL A 32 -11.03 2.42 2.83
C VAL A 32 -10.12 2.99 1.74
N LEU A 33 -9.49 4.14 1.98
CA LEU A 33 -8.58 4.80 1.04
C LEU A 33 -7.31 3.99 0.79
N ARG A 34 -6.84 3.25 1.80
CA ARG A 34 -5.72 2.29 1.67
C ARG A 34 -6.10 1.04 0.89
N GLY A 35 -7.38 0.73 0.74
CA GLY A 35 -7.84 -0.49 0.06
C GLY A 35 -7.79 -1.74 0.94
N LEU A 36 -7.93 -1.61 2.27
CA LEU A 36 -7.97 -2.76 3.17
C LEU A 36 -9.08 -3.76 2.80
N TRP A 37 -10.26 -3.26 2.40
CA TRP A 37 -11.38 -4.08 1.92
C TRP A 37 -11.11 -4.81 0.59
N LEU A 38 -10.13 -4.34 -0.17
CA LEU A 38 -9.74 -4.87 -1.47
C LEU A 38 -8.59 -5.86 -1.37
N GLY A 39 -7.87 -5.88 -0.23
CA GLY A 39 -6.66 -6.68 -0.02
C GLY A 39 -5.39 -6.06 -0.60
N HIS A 40 -5.51 -4.98 -1.38
CA HIS A 40 -4.39 -4.28 -2.02
C HIS A 40 -4.67 -2.77 -2.14
N PRO A 41 -3.64 -1.94 -2.42
CA PRO A 41 -3.81 -0.49 -2.53
C PRO A 41 -4.90 -0.07 -3.51
N LEU A 42 -5.69 0.94 -3.12
CA LEU A 42 -6.78 1.50 -3.93
C LEU A 42 -6.27 2.49 -5.00
N HIS A 43 -5.18 3.21 -4.71
CA HIS A 43 -4.63 4.23 -5.62
C HIS A 43 -4.39 3.72 -7.06
N PRO A 44 -3.73 2.56 -7.29
CA PRO A 44 -3.54 2.00 -8.64
C PRO A 44 -4.84 1.70 -9.39
N VAL A 45 -5.93 1.40 -8.70
CA VAL A 45 -7.25 1.19 -9.31
C VAL A 45 -7.83 2.53 -9.76
N LEU A 46 -7.79 3.53 -8.88
CA LEU A 46 -8.39 4.84 -9.13
C LEU A 46 -7.69 5.61 -10.26
N VAL A 47 -6.38 5.47 -10.43
CA VAL A 47 -5.63 6.17 -11.49
C VAL A 47 -5.97 5.70 -12.91
N GLN A 48 -6.61 4.54 -13.09
CA GLN A 48 -7.01 4.06 -14.40
C GLN A 48 -7.98 5.03 -15.10
N LEU A 49 -8.91 5.63 -14.35
CA LEU A 49 -9.89 6.57 -14.90
C LEU A 49 -9.28 7.88 -15.41
N PRO A 50 -8.44 8.62 -14.65
CA PRO A 50 -7.77 9.81 -15.16
C PRO A 50 -6.83 9.48 -16.33
N ILE A 51 -6.02 8.43 -16.23
CA ILE A 51 -5.09 8.03 -17.29
C ILE A 51 -5.85 7.69 -18.59
N GLY A 52 -6.89 6.85 -18.49
CA GLY A 52 -7.72 6.49 -19.64
C GLY A 52 -8.40 7.70 -20.25
N SER A 53 -8.99 8.57 -19.42
CA SER A 53 -9.67 9.78 -19.90
C SER A 53 -8.73 10.72 -20.64
N TRP A 54 -7.55 10.98 -20.06
CA TRP A 54 -6.55 11.88 -20.63
C TRP A 54 -5.89 11.33 -21.90
N SER A 55 -5.65 10.02 -21.95
CA SER A 55 -5.12 9.34 -23.15
C SER A 55 -6.15 9.37 -24.28
N SER A 56 -7.42 9.07 -23.98
CA SER A 56 -8.51 9.15 -24.95
C SER A 56 -8.74 10.60 -25.42
N ALA A 57 -8.64 11.59 -24.54
CA ALA A 57 -8.73 13.00 -24.93
C ALA A 57 -7.61 13.40 -25.91
N ALA A 58 -6.37 12.94 -25.67
CA ALA A 58 -5.24 13.19 -26.55
C ALA A 58 -5.43 12.56 -27.94
N ILE A 59 -5.98 11.34 -28.01
CA ILE A 59 -6.34 10.69 -29.28
C ILE A 59 -7.39 11.52 -30.02
N LEU A 60 -8.48 11.91 -29.34
CA LEU A 60 -9.54 12.71 -29.95
C LEU A 60 -9.04 14.08 -30.43
N ASP A 61 -8.06 14.67 -29.77
CA ASP A 61 -7.48 15.95 -30.20
C ASP A 61 -6.73 15.88 -31.54
N LEU A 62 -6.39 14.68 -32.01
CA LEU A 62 -5.81 14.44 -33.34
C LEU A 62 -6.87 14.48 -34.46
N PHE A 63 -8.15 14.33 -34.12
CA PHE A 63 -9.24 14.27 -35.09
C PHE A 63 -10.00 15.60 -35.16
N PRO A 64 -10.25 16.14 -36.38
CA PRO A 64 -11.09 17.31 -36.55
C PRO A 64 -12.51 17.06 -36.02
N GLY A 65 -13.13 18.07 -35.41
CA GLY A 65 -14.52 17.99 -34.90
C GLY A 65 -14.69 17.44 -33.47
N GLU A 66 -13.68 16.75 -32.93
CA GLU A 66 -13.80 16.03 -31.65
C GLU A 66 -13.52 16.87 -30.38
N SER A 67 -13.34 18.19 -30.53
CA SER A 67 -13.00 19.11 -29.43
C SER A 67 -13.96 19.04 -28.23
N ARG A 68 -15.25 18.74 -28.47
CA ARG A 68 -16.26 18.61 -27.41
C ARG A 68 -16.07 17.34 -26.59
N ALA A 69 -15.80 16.22 -27.25
CA ALA A 69 -15.58 14.93 -26.60
C ALA A 69 -14.25 14.94 -25.83
N ALA A 70 -13.18 15.46 -26.42
CA ALA A 70 -11.89 15.66 -25.74
C ALA A 70 -12.04 16.52 -24.47
N ARG A 71 -12.81 17.63 -24.53
CA ARG A 71 -13.08 18.47 -23.35
C ARG A 71 -13.82 17.71 -22.23
N ARG A 72 -14.80 16.88 -22.57
CA ARG A 72 -15.52 16.06 -21.59
C ARG A 72 -14.58 15.09 -20.88
N LEU A 73 -13.73 14.40 -21.64
CA LEU A 73 -12.76 13.47 -21.07
C LEU A 73 -11.70 14.16 -20.20
N VAL A 74 -11.18 15.33 -20.60
CA VAL A 74 -10.30 16.14 -19.73
C VAL A 74 -11.00 16.46 -18.41
N THR A 75 -12.28 16.83 -18.46
CA THR A 75 -13.08 17.13 -17.26
C THR A 75 -13.25 15.89 -16.37
N VAL A 76 -13.62 14.75 -16.96
CA VAL A 76 -13.75 13.47 -16.23
C VAL A 76 -12.43 13.10 -15.57
N GLY A 77 -11.31 13.19 -16.29
CA GLY A 77 -10.00 12.88 -15.74
C GLY A 77 -9.59 13.80 -14.58
N LEU A 78 -9.87 15.11 -14.66
CA LEU A 78 -9.62 16.04 -13.57
C LEU A 78 -10.45 15.73 -12.31
N VAL A 79 -11.73 15.41 -12.47
CA VAL A 79 -12.60 15.02 -11.35
C VAL A 79 -12.11 13.72 -10.73
N ALA A 80 -11.78 12.72 -11.56
CA ALA A 80 -11.30 11.42 -11.10
C ALA A 80 -9.91 11.46 -10.44
N ALA A 81 -9.07 12.44 -10.77
CA ALA A 81 -7.75 12.61 -10.17
C ALA A 81 -7.81 12.92 -8.66
N GLY A 82 -8.90 13.56 -8.18
CA GLY A 82 -9.05 13.92 -6.76
C GLY A 82 -9.04 12.72 -5.82
N PRO A 83 -9.99 11.76 -5.95
CA PRO A 83 -9.98 10.54 -5.14
C PRO A 83 -8.69 9.72 -5.27
N ALA A 84 -8.14 9.63 -6.49
CA ALA A 84 -6.87 8.93 -6.72
C ALA A 84 -5.71 9.57 -5.95
N ALA A 85 -5.61 10.90 -5.97
CA ALA A 85 -4.59 11.63 -5.22
C ALA A 85 -4.77 11.44 -3.70
N LEU A 86 -6.00 11.48 -3.20
CA LEU A 86 -6.27 11.28 -1.77
C LEU A 86 -5.82 9.90 -1.29
N ALA A 87 -6.17 8.83 -2.03
CA ALA A 87 -5.70 7.48 -1.73
C ALA A 87 -4.17 7.40 -1.76
N GLY A 88 -3.53 7.95 -2.80
CA GLY A 88 -2.07 7.94 -2.95
C GLY A 88 -1.34 8.68 -1.83
N TRP A 89 -1.86 9.80 -1.34
CA TRP A 89 -1.28 10.51 -0.20
C TRP A 89 -1.37 9.71 1.10
N VAL A 90 -2.51 9.07 1.35
CA VAL A 90 -2.70 8.22 2.55
C VAL A 90 -1.72 7.05 2.55
N ASP A 91 -1.52 6.39 1.41
CA ASP A 91 -0.55 5.29 1.26
C ASP A 91 0.90 5.77 1.36
N TRP A 92 1.21 6.91 0.74
CA TRP A 92 2.54 7.51 0.76
C TRP A 92 2.99 7.90 2.16
N ALA A 93 2.06 8.33 3.02
CA ALA A 93 2.38 8.77 4.37
C ALA A 93 3.08 7.70 5.23
N GLU A 94 2.83 6.42 4.95
CA GLU A 94 3.40 5.29 5.69
C GLU A 94 4.66 4.68 5.06
N GLN A 95 5.15 5.25 3.97
CA GLN A 95 6.32 4.73 3.25
C GLN A 95 7.63 4.97 4.02
N ARG A 96 8.62 4.11 3.76
CA ARG A 96 9.99 4.28 4.29
C ARG A 96 10.64 5.53 3.66
N PRO A 97 11.66 6.15 4.31
CA PRO A 97 12.27 7.39 3.81
C PRO A 97 12.68 7.35 2.33
N ARG A 98 13.34 6.26 1.91
CA ARG A 98 13.77 6.07 0.51
C ARG A 98 12.62 6.05 -0.50
N GLN A 99 11.49 5.43 -0.15
CA GLN A 99 10.26 5.41 -0.95
C GLN A 99 9.59 6.79 -0.90
N ALA A 100 9.55 7.43 0.27
CA ALA A 100 8.91 8.73 0.46
C ALA A 100 9.55 9.82 -0.43
N ARG A 101 10.88 9.82 -0.58
CA ARG A 101 11.62 10.74 -1.48
C ARG A 101 11.17 10.64 -2.94
N VAL A 102 11.12 9.43 -3.48
CA VAL A 102 10.65 9.18 -4.85
C VAL A 102 9.16 9.53 -4.97
N GLY A 103 8.37 9.16 -3.95
CA GLY A 103 6.94 9.46 -3.87
C GLY A 103 6.63 10.96 -3.88
N LEU A 104 7.47 11.79 -3.27
CA LEU A 104 7.31 13.24 -3.28
C LEU A 104 7.51 13.83 -4.68
N VAL A 105 8.52 13.35 -5.41
CA VAL A 105 8.75 13.78 -6.81
C VAL A 105 7.67 13.24 -7.75
N HIS A 106 7.20 12.01 -7.53
CA HIS A 106 6.04 11.46 -8.22
C HIS A 106 4.80 12.33 -8.00
N ALA A 107 4.51 12.72 -6.76
CA ALA A 107 3.39 13.58 -6.43
C ALA A 107 3.53 14.97 -7.08
N ALA A 108 4.73 15.57 -7.04
CA ALA A 108 5.00 16.85 -7.68
C ALA A 108 4.77 16.81 -9.21
N ALA A 109 5.23 15.76 -9.88
CA ALA A 109 4.98 15.56 -11.31
C ALA A 109 3.47 15.44 -11.60
N ASN A 110 2.72 14.67 -10.82
CA ASN A 110 1.28 14.52 -11.01
C ASN A 110 0.50 15.80 -10.70
N ILE A 111 0.90 16.59 -9.70
CA ILE A 111 0.34 17.92 -9.44
C ILE A 111 0.56 18.84 -10.64
N ALA A 112 1.75 18.84 -11.23
CA ALA A 112 2.04 19.60 -12.44
C ALA A 112 1.18 19.14 -13.63
N ALA A 113 0.99 17.83 -13.82
CA ALA A 113 0.12 17.28 -14.85
C ALA A 113 -1.35 17.67 -14.66
N VAL A 114 -1.89 17.54 -13.45
CA VAL A 114 -3.26 17.97 -13.10
C VAL A 114 -3.44 19.47 -13.36
N THR A 115 -2.44 20.28 -12.99
CA THR A 115 -2.45 21.73 -13.24
C THR A 115 -2.46 22.04 -14.74
N ALA A 116 -1.66 21.33 -15.53
CA ALA A 116 -1.66 21.45 -16.99
C ALA A 116 -3.02 21.07 -17.60
N TYR A 117 -3.67 20.02 -17.09
CA TYR A 117 -5.02 19.65 -17.53
C TYR A 117 -6.09 20.65 -17.09
N ALA A 118 -5.99 21.23 -15.90
CA ALA A 118 -6.88 22.30 -15.46
C ALA A 118 -6.75 23.54 -16.37
N ALA A 119 -5.52 23.91 -16.71
CA ALA A 119 -5.24 24.98 -17.66
C ALA A 119 -5.73 24.62 -19.09
N SER A 120 -5.58 23.37 -19.51
CA SER A 120 -6.12 22.84 -20.77
C SER A 120 -7.64 23.00 -20.82
N LEU A 121 -8.34 22.61 -19.76
CA LEU A 121 -9.79 22.75 -19.65
C LEU A 121 -10.20 24.23 -19.73
N ALA A 122 -9.53 25.11 -18.99
CA ALA A 122 -9.79 26.56 -19.01
C ALA A 122 -9.53 27.19 -20.39
N ALA A 123 -8.51 26.74 -21.12
CA ALA A 123 -8.26 27.18 -22.49
C ALA A 123 -9.37 26.72 -23.45
N ARG A 124 -9.80 25.45 -23.33
CA ARG A 124 -10.89 24.88 -24.15
C ARG A 124 -12.23 25.55 -23.89
N THR A 125 -12.55 25.93 -22.65
CA THR A 125 -13.80 26.64 -22.33
C THR A 125 -13.80 28.07 -22.87
N LYS A 126 -12.63 28.71 -23.00
CA LYS A 126 -12.46 30.05 -23.61
C LYS A 126 -12.32 30.01 -25.14
N GLY A 127 -12.55 28.88 -25.79
CA GLY A 127 -12.42 28.72 -27.24
C GLY A 127 -10.98 28.67 -27.77
N ARG A 128 -9.96 28.69 -26.89
CA ARG A 128 -8.54 28.59 -27.26
C ARG A 128 -8.12 27.14 -27.46
N HIS A 129 -8.72 26.47 -28.46
CA HIS A 129 -8.59 25.02 -28.64
C HIS A 129 -7.15 24.55 -28.87
N ALA A 130 -6.36 25.24 -29.70
CA ALA A 130 -4.97 24.86 -29.97
C ALA A 130 -4.11 24.88 -28.69
N LEU A 131 -4.24 25.94 -27.88
CA LEU A 131 -3.58 26.02 -26.57
C LEU A 131 -4.07 24.90 -25.63
N GLY A 132 -5.37 24.62 -25.63
CA GLY A 132 -5.94 23.50 -24.87
C GLY A 132 -5.32 22.15 -25.25
N ARG A 133 -5.10 21.90 -26.54
CA ARG A 133 -4.41 20.68 -27.03
C ARG A 133 -2.96 20.64 -26.57
N LEU A 134 -2.22 21.73 -26.77
CA LEU A 134 -0.81 21.83 -26.37
C LEU A 134 -0.64 21.54 -24.86
N LEU A 135 -1.46 22.16 -24.01
CA LEU A 135 -1.45 21.92 -22.56
C LEU A 135 -1.88 20.49 -22.22
N GLY A 136 -2.81 19.91 -22.97
CA GLY A 136 -3.26 18.52 -22.80
C GLY A 136 -2.15 17.51 -23.10
N PHE A 137 -1.45 17.66 -24.23
CA PHE A 137 -0.29 16.82 -24.57
C PHE A 137 0.85 17.01 -23.57
N GLY A 138 1.15 18.25 -23.18
CA GLY A 138 2.14 18.53 -22.14
C GLY A 138 1.78 17.87 -20.80
N GLY A 139 0.51 17.97 -20.38
CA GLY A 139 -0.01 17.29 -19.20
C GLY A 139 0.14 15.76 -19.27
N LEU A 140 -0.18 15.15 -20.42
CA LEU A 140 -0.02 13.71 -20.64
C LEU A 140 1.45 13.27 -20.56
N THR A 141 2.36 14.05 -21.12
CA THR A 141 3.81 13.78 -21.05
C THR A 141 4.30 13.81 -19.61
N ILE A 142 3.90 14.83 -18.83
CA ILE A 142 4.27 14.94 -17.41
C ILE A 142 3.65 13.79 -16.60
N ALA A 143 2.37 13.45 -16.84
CA ALA A 143 1.71 12.34 -16.18
C ALA A 143 2.41 11.00 -16.49
N THR A 144 2.83 10.78 -17.73
CA THR A 144 3.60 9.59 -18.13
C THR A 144 4.94 9.52 -17.38
N ALA A 145 5.67 10.64 -17.27
CA ALA A 145 6.90 10.69 -16.48
C ALA A 145 6.65 10.41 -14.98
N GLY A 146 5.55 10.94 -14.43
CA GLY A 146 5.06 10.58 -13.09
C GLY A 146 4.75 9.08 -12.97
N GLY A 147 4.14 8.48 -13.99
CA GLY A 147 3.85 7.05 -14.08
C GLY A 147 5.11 6.17 -14.03
N VAL A 148 6.20 6.59 -14.67
CA VAL A 148 7.51 5.90 -14.57
C VAL A 148 8.02 5.90 -13.12
N LEU A 149 7.88 7.01 -12.39
CA LEU A 149 8.23 7.08 -10.97
C LEU A 149 7.31 6.19 -10.11
N GLY A 150 6.02 6.14 -10.45
CA GLY A 150 5.04 5.25 -9.80
C GLY A 150 5.36 3.77 -10.00
N GLY A 151 5.73 3.38 -11.22
CA GLY A 151 6.20 2.03 -11.51
C GLY A 151 7.48 1.67 -10.77
N HIS A 152 8.41 2.62 -10.63
CA HIS A 152 9.63 2.41 -9.83
C HIS A 152 9.31 2.20 -8.34
N LEU A 153 8.40 2.99 -7.77
CA LEU A 153 7.91 2.80 -6.39
C LEU A 153 7.33 1.39 -6.21
N ALA A 154 6.39 1.00 -7.07
CA ALA A 154 5.66 -0.26 -6.93
C ALA A 154 6.55 -1.48 -7.20
N TYR A 155 7.22 -1.53 -8.36
CA TYR A 155 7.89 -2.75 -8.82
C TYR A 155 9.33 -2.87 -8.35
N ARG A 156 10.06 -1.76 -8.16
CA ARG A 156 11.46 -1.81 -7.73
C ARG A 156 11.65 -1.58 -6.24
N GLN A 157 10.79 -0.77 -5.63
CA GLN A 157 10.87 -0.46 -4.20
C GLN A 157 9.82 -1.17 -3.35
N ALA A 158 8.98 -2.03 -3.96
CA ALA A 158 7.95 -2.79 -3.25
C ALA A 158 6.99 -1.89 -2.44
N ALA A 159 6.71 -0.66 -2.91
CA ALA A 159 5.80 0.23 -2.21
C ALA A 159 4.34 -0.27 -2.35
N GLY A 160 3.74 -0.65 -1.21
CA GLY A 160 2.36 -1.14 -1.14
C GLY A 160 2.15 -2.58 -1.60
N VAL A 161 3.20 -3.39 -1.71
CA VAL A 161 3.09 -4.83 -2.01
C VAL A 161 2.89 -5.65 -0.74
N ASN A 162 2.35 -6.88 -0.88
CA ASN A 162 2.29 -7.83 0.23
C ASN A 162 3.67 -8.46 0.48
N HIS A 163 4.30 -8.10 1.59
CA HIS A 163 5.60 -8.65 1.99
C HIS A 163 5.52 -10.09 2.53
N ALA A 164 4.33 -10.59 2.86
CA ALA A 164 4.12 -11.95 3.35
C ALA A 164 3.75 -12.96 2.24
N GLU A 165 3.69 -12.52 0.98
CA GLU A 165 3.24 -13.36 -0.16
C GLU A 165 4.15 -14.56 -0.42
N ALA A 166 5.43 -14.48 -0.06
CA ALA A 166 6.38 -15.57 -0.27
C ALA A 166 6.18 -16.74 0.72
N VAL A 167 5.48 -16.54 1.84
CA VAL A 167 5.37 -17.54 2.92
C VAL A 167 4.85 -18.90 2.43
N PRO A 168 3.78 -18.98 1.61
CA PRO A 168 3.29 -20.27 1.13
C PRO A 168 4.25 -21.04 0.22
N VAL A 169 5.25 -20.37 -0.33
CA VAL A 169 6.28 -20.99 -1.18
C VAL A 169 7.50 -21.42 -0.36
N LEU A 170 7.78 -20.73 0.75
CA LEU A 170 8.97 -20.94 1.59
C LEU A 170 8.77 -21.97 2.72
N VAL A 171 7.54 -22.41 2.98
CA VAL A 171 7.23 -23.38 4.04
C VAL A 171 6.84 -24.71 3.43
N GLU A 172 7.54 -25.78 3.81
CA GLU A 172 7.20 -27.11 3.34
C GLU A 172 5.86 -27.59 3.92
N PRO A 173 5.06 -28.38 3.16
CA PRO A 173 3.85 -28.97 3.70
C PRO A 173 4.14 -29.89 4.89
N GLY A 174 3.47 -29.67 6.02
CA GLY A 174 3.60 -30.53 7.19
C GLY A 174 3.67 -29.78 8.50
N TRP A 175 3.91 -30.53 9.58
CA TRP A 175 4.04 -29.99 10.92
C TRP A 175 5.51 -29.69 11.24
N HIS A 176 5.76 -28.48 11.68
CA HIS A 176 7.08 -27.91 11.97
C HIS A 176 7.22 -27.69 13.46
N ARG A 177 8.29 -28.22 14.06
CA ARG A 177 8.54 -28.07 15.50
C ARG A 177 9.02 -26.66 15.81
N VAL A 178 8.38 -26.00 16.76
CA VAL A 178 8.70 -24.61 17.14
C VAL A 178 9.09 -24.44 18.60
N GLY A 179 9.03 -25.50 19.41
CA GLY A 179 9.48 -25.46 20.81
C GLY A 179 8.70 -26.41 21.71
N LYS A 180 8.85 -26.23 23.02
CA LYS A 180 8.01 -26.85 24.05
C LYS A 180 6.93 -25.87 24.50
N LEU A 181 5.84 -26.39 25.06
CA LEU A 181 4.71 -25.56 25.51
C LEU A 181 5.12 -24.46 26.49
N ASP A 182 6.07 -24.75 27.38
CA ASP A 182 6.57 -23.82 28.40
C ASP A 182 7.42 -22.68 27.81
N ASP A 183 7.85 -22.81 26.54
CA ASP A 183 8.56 -21.74 25.84
C ASP A 183 7.62 -20.61 25.38
N PHE A 184 6.29 -20.76 25.58
CA PHE A 184 5.25 -19.83 25.15
C PHE A 184 4.43 -19.35 26.36
N PRO A 185 4.89 -18.30 27.06
CA PRO A 185 4.13 -17.66 28.13
C PRO A 185 2.79 -17.13 27.61
N VAL A 186 1.80 -17.11 28.50
CA VAL A 186 0.46 -16.59 28.18
C VAL A 186 0.54 -15.09 27.86
N GLY A 187 -0.06 -14.69 26.74
CA GLY A 187 -0.14 -13.31 26.29
C GLY A 187 1.12 -12.75 25.63
N GLU A 188 2.22 -13.50 25.61
CA GLU A 188 3.50 -13.03 25.07
C GLU A 188 3.70 -13.50 23.61
N PRO A 189 4.00 -12.57 22.67
CA PRO A 189 4.42 -12.95 21.33
C PRO A 189 5.82 -13.53 21.33
N VAL A 190 5.96 -14.76 20.86
CA VAL A 190 7.24 -15.47 20.84
C VAL A 190 7.63 -15.82 19.42
N ARG A 191 8.79 -15.34 18.99
CA ARG A 191 9.34 -15.64 17.66
C ARG A 191 9.93 -17.05 17.60
N ARG A 192 9.58 -17.79 16.57
CA ARG A 192 10.14 -19.09 16.19
C ARG A 192 10.34 -19.15 14.67
N THR A 193 10.76 -20.32 14.20
CA THR A 193 11.02 -20.56 12.79
C THR A 193 10.31 -21.85 12.36
N ALA A 194 9.62 -21.78 11.22
CA ALA A 194 9.15 -22.93 10.46
C ALA A 194 9.89 -22.88 9.10
N ASP A 195 10.82 -23.81 8.90
CA ASP A 195 11.82 -23.80 7.81
C ASP A 195 12.60 -22.49 7.71
N GLU A 196 12.37 -21.69 6.66
CA GLU A 196 13.00 -20.39 6.43
C GLU A 196 12.13 -19.22 6.91
N VAL A 197 10.89 -19.49 7.32
CA VAL A 197 9.91 -18.47 7.69
C VAL A 197 9.88 -18.27 9.20
N ALA A 198 10.12 -17.02 9.61
CA ALA A 198 9.88 -16.61 10.99
C ALA A 198 8.37 -16.61 11.27
N VAL A 199 7.97 -17.23 12.37
CA VAL A 199 6.59 -17.26 12.87
C VAL A 199 6.52 -16.62 14.25
N VAL A 200 5.44 -15.91 14.52
CA VAL A 200 5.10 -15.42 15.86
C VAL A 200 4.04 -16.35 16.44
N VAL A 201 4.32 -16.92 17.60
CA VAL A 201 3.40 -17.79 18.34
C VAL A 201 2.93 -17.06 19.57
N VAL A 202 1.62 -17.07 19.81
CA VAL A 202 0.99 -16.43 20.97
C VAL A 202 0.10 -17.47 21.66
N ARG A 203 0.31 -17.66 22.96
CA ARG A 203 -0.59 -18.45 23.80
C ARG A 203 -1.63 -17.55 24.43
N GLY A 204 -2.91 -17.75 24.10
CA GLY A 204 -4.02 -17.02 24.70
C GLY A 204 -4.22 -17.36 26.18
N GLU A 205 -4.99 -16.53 26.88
CA GLU A 205 -5.37 -16.77 28.28
C GLU A 205 -6.21 -18.04 28.45
N ASP A 206 -6.95 -18.42 27.42
CA ASP A 206 -7.67 -19.69 27.29
C ASP A 206 -6.75 -20.90 27.04
N GLY A 207 -5.44 -20.66 26.92
CA GLY A 207 -4.43 -21.68 26.62
C GLY A 207 -4.31 -22.04 25.14
N VAL A 208 -5.09 -21.42 24.25
CA VAL A 208 -5.05 -21.69 22.81
C VAL A 208 -3.80 -21.07 22.20
N LEU A 209 -3.06 -21.86 21.43
CA LEU A 209 -1.92 -21.38 20.65
C LEU A 209 -2.39 -20.86 19.30
N ASN A 210 -1.98 -19.65 18.96
CA ASN A 210 -2.17 -19.04 17.65
C ASN A 210 -0.79 -18.75 17.05
N ALA A 211 -0.63 -18.94 15.75
CA ALA A 211 0.61 -18.62 15.07
C ALA A 211 0.35 -17.92 13.73
N LEU A 212 1.14 -16.87 13.48
CA LEU A 212 1.14 -16.13 12.22
C LEU A 212 2.58 -16.04 11.69
N ALA A 213 2.76 -15.77 10.39
CA ALA A 213 4.07 -15.34 9.91
C ALA A 213 4.50 -14.06 10.64
N ASP A 214 5.73 -14.00 11.14
CA ASP A 214 6.25 -12.93 11.99
C ASP A 214 6.49 -11.62 11.24
N ARG A 215 6.81 -11.70 9.95
CA ARG A 215 7.06 -10.53 9.10
C ARG A 215 5.73 -9.97 8.60
N CYS A 216 5.35 -8.80 9.11
CA CYS A 216 4.11 -8.11 8.77
C CYS A 216 3.98 -7.89 7.25
N SER A 217 2.81 -8.25 6.69
CA SER A 217 2.46 -8.11 5.28
C SER A 217 2.61 -6.71 4.69
N HIS A 218 2.65 -5.66 5.53
CA HIS A 218 2.86 -4.29 5.08
C HIS A 218 4.30 -4.00 4.63
N MET A 219 5.29 -4.23 5.51
CA MET A 219 6.69 -3.81 5.26
C MET A 219 7.69 -4.67 6.05
N ASP A 220 7.42 -5.94 6.33
CA ASP A 220 8.32 -6.84 7.09
C ASP A 220 8.55 -6.47 8.57
N GLY A 221 7.63 -5.69 9.16
CA GLY A 221 7.68 -5.36 10.58
C GLY A 221 7.65 -6.61 11.47
N PRO A 222 8.45 -6.67 12.55
CA PRO A 222 8.56 -7.83 13.44
C PRO A 222 7.34 -7.91 14.36
N LEU A 223 6.37 -8.76 14.03
CA LEU A 223 5.13 -8.88 14.81
C LEU A 223 5.40 -9.36 16.24
N HIS A 224 6.40 -10.21 16.47
CA HIS A 224 6.79 -10.64 17.82
C HIS A 224 7.27 -9.51 18.74
N GLU A 225 7.69 -8.36 18.21
CA GLU A 225 8.00 -7.15 19.02
C GLU A 225 6.76 -6.27 19.24
N GLY A 226 5.60 -6.71 18.73
CA GLY A 226 4.31 -6.05 18.87
C GLY A 226 3.64 -6.32 20.21
N LYS A 227 2.37 -5.91 20.29
CA LYS A 227 1.52 -6.10 21.47
C LYS A 227 0.22 -6.79 21.11
N ILE A 228 -0.31 -7.57 22.05
CA ILE A 228 -1.62 -8.20 21.90
C ILE A 228 -2.70 -7.25 22.39
N LEU A 229 -3.67 -6.95 21.53
CA LEU A 229 -4.81 -6.07 21.81
C LEU A 229 -6.06 -6.71 21.23
N GLU A 230 -7.07 -6.99 22.06
CA GLU A 230 -8.40 -7.42 21.61
C GLU A 230 -8.36 -8.64 20.66
N GLY A 231 -7.53 -9.65 20.98
CA GLY A 231 -7.35 -10.85 20.15
C GLY A 231 -6.55 -10.64 18.85
N CYS A 232 -5.93 -9.47 18.69
CA CYS A 232 -5.09 -9.11 17.56
C CYS A 232 -3.65 -8.86 18.01
N ILE A 233 -2.69 -9.07 17.11
CA ILE A 233 -1.33 -8.57 17.25
C ILE A 233 -1.19 -7.24 16.52
N GLU A 234 -0.75 -6.19 17.22
CA GLU A 234 -0.46 -4.87 16.65
C GLU A 234 1.04 -4.75 16.31
N CYS A 235 1.33 -4.52 15.03
CA CYS A 235 2.69 -4.34 14.53
C CYS A 235 3.34 -3.06 15.10
N PRO A 236 4.57 -3.14 15.64
CA PRO A 236 5.20 -2.01 16.33
C PRO A 236 5.64 -0.88 15.39
N TRP A 237 5.74 -1.13 14.08
CA TRP A 237 6.25 -0.12 13.14
C TRP A 237 5.21 0.92 12.76
N HIS A 238 4.00 0.47 12.40
CA HIS A 238 2.96 1.36 11.87
C HIS A 238 1.54 1.04 12.39
N GLY A 239 1.41 0.12 13.35
CA GLY A 239 0.14 -0.16 14.03
C GLY A 239 -0.85 -1.03 13.26
N SER A 240 -0.44 -1.74 12.21
CA SER A 240 -1.33 -2.72 11.56
C SER A 240 -1.74 -3.81 12.55
N ARG A 241 -3.02 -4.19 12.54
CA ARG A 241 -3.57 -5.19 13.46
C ARG A 241 -4.05 -6.42 12.72
N PHE A 242 -3.55 -7.58 13.14
CA PHE A 242 -3.95 -8.88 12.58
C PHE A 242 -4.60 -9.72 13.66
N ARG A 243 -5.78 -10.26 13.38
CA ARG A 243 -6.47 -11.16 14.29
C ARG A 243 -5.70 -12.47 14.39
N LEU A 244 -5.42 -12.91 15.61
CA LEU A 244 -4.58 -14.10 15.85
C LEU A 244 -5.21 -15.40 15.33
N SER A 245 -6.53 -15.52 15.41
CA SER A 245 -7.27 -16.76 15.09
C SER A 245 -7.28 -17.12 13.60
N ASP A 246 -7.18 -16.13 12.73
CA ASP A 246 -7.34 -16.31 11.27
C ASP A 246 -6.37 -15.47 10.41
N GLY A 247 -5.57 -14.60 11.02
CA GLY A 247 -4.65 -13.72 10.30
C GLY A 247 -5.34 -12.55 9.59
N ALA A 248 -6.65 -12.35 9.76
CA ALA A 248 -7.37 -11.28 9.11
C ALA A 248 -6.81 -9.91 9.50
N ASN A 249 -6.60 -9.05 8.51
CA ASN A 249 -6.18 -7.68 8.72
C ASN A 249 -7.39 -6.82 9.16
N ILE A 250 -7.35 -6.35 10.40
CA ILE A 250 -8.45 -5.59 11.03
C ILE A 250 -8.21 -4.09 10.93
N GLN A 251 -6.95 -3.67 10.82
CA GLN A 251 -6.57 -2.27 10.77
C GLN A 251 -5.27 -2.11 10.00
N GLY A 252 -5.25 -1.14 9.07
CA GLY A 252 -4.09 -0.85 8.25
C GLY A 252 -2.91 -0.22 9.02
N PRO A 253 -1.79 0.10 8.35
CA PRO A 253 -1.67 0.28 6.90
C PRO A 253 -1.44 -0.95 6.02
N ALA A 254 -1.25 -2.15 6.58
CA ALA A 254 -1.35 -3.37 5.78
C ALA A 254 -2.69 -3.40 5.02
N THR A 255 -2.69 -4.03 3.85
CA THR A 255 -3.93 -4.32 3.09
C THR A 255 -4.20 -5.83 3.03
N ALA A 256 -3.15 -6.63 2.91
CA ALA A 256 -3.25 -8.09 2.87
C ALA A 256 -3.35 -8.71 4.28
N PRO A 257 -4.05 -9.86 4.43
CA PRO A 257 -4.03 -10.63 5.67
C PRO A 257 -2.62 -11.18 5.95
N GLN A 258 -2.40 -11.60 7.20
CA GLN A 258 -1.17 -12.26 7.61
C GLN A 258 -1.32 -13.78 7.46
N PRO A 259 -0.37 -14.48 6.82
CA PRO A 259 -0.41 -15.94 6.75
C PRO A 259 -0.50 -16.58 8.13
N ARG A 260 -1.49 -17.45 8.32
CA ARG A 260 -1.76 -18.13 9.59
C ARG A 260 -1.22 -19.56 9.57
N PHE A 261 -0.88 -20.05 10.76
CA PHE A 261 -0.44 -21.41 10.96
C PHE A 261 -1.35 -22.09 11.99
N ASP A 262 -1.80 -23.30 11.68
CA ASP A 262 -2.43 -24.18 12.64
C ASP A 262 -1.39 -24.55 13.71
N CYS A 263 -1.80 -24.59 14.98
CA CYS A 263 -0.95 -25.03 16.08
C CYS A 263 -1.45 -26.36 16.66
N ARG A 264 -0.52 -27.20 17.12
CA ARG A 264 -0.84 -28.34 17.97
C ARG A 264 0.24 -28.58 19.01
N VAL A 265 -0.12 -29.29 20.08
CA VAL A 265 0.83 -29.85 21.04
C VAL A 265 0.88 -31.36 20.84
N ALA A 266 2.04 -31.88 20.46
CA ALA A 266 2.26 -33.31 20.32
C ALA A 266 2.28 -33.99 21.71
N PRO A 267 2.09 -35.33 21.80
CA PRO A 267 2.05 -36.04 23.07
C PRO A 267 3.30 -35.88 23.97
N ASP A 268 4.44 -35.54 23.38
CA ASP A 268 5.71 -35.28 24.08
C ASP A 268 5.88 -33.80 24.52
N GLY A 269 4.80 -33.01 24.45
CA GLY A 269 4.77 -31.59 24.82
C GLY A 269 5.40 -30.66 23.79
N THR A 270 5.78 -31.16 22.61
CA THR A 270 6.32 -30.33 21.52
C THR A 270 5.21 -29.53 20.86
N VAL A 271 5.39 -28.22 20.73
CA VAL A 271 4.53 -27.36 19.93
C VAL A 271 4.95 -27.46 18.49
N GLU A 272 3.99 -27.74 17.62
CA GLU A 272 4.17 -27.79 16.18
C GLU A 272 3.21 -26.84 15.49
N VAL A 273 3.69 -26.24 14.39
CA VAL A 273 2.88 -25.37 13.53
C VAL A 273 2.83 -25.92 12.11
N ARG A 274 1.74 -25.65 11.40
CA ARG A 274 1.60 -25.99 9.98
C ARG A 274 0.95 -24.81 9.27
N LEU A 275 1.50 -24.40 8.13
CA LEU A 275 0.87 -23.36 7.34
C LEU A 275 -0.58 -23.77 7.01
N ALA A 276 -1.55 -22.94 7.41
CA ALA A 276 -2.94 -23.25 7.15
C ALA A 276 -3.22 -23.15 5.66
N SER A 277 -4.05 -24.04 5.14
CA SER A 277 -4.56 -23.89 3.79
C SER A 277 -5.35 -22.58 3.67
N PRO A 278 -5.22 -21.86 2.53
CA PRO A 278 -5.97 -20.64 2.27
C PRO A 278 -7.49 -20.85 2.28
#